data_AF-A0A5N7BUN2-F1
#
_entry.id   AF-A0A5N7BUN2-F1
#
_cell.length_a   1.000
_cell.length_b   1.000
_cell.length_c   1.000
_cell.angle_alpha   90.00
_cell.angle_beta   90.00
_cell.angle_gamma   90.00
#
_symmetry.space_group_name_H-M   'P 1'
#
loop_
_entity.id
_entity.type
_entity.pdbx_description
1 polymer ?
#
loop_
_entity_poly.entity_id
_entity_poly.type
_entity_poly.pdbx_seq_one_letter_code
_entity_poly.pdbx_strand_id
1 'polypeptide(L)'
;MKLTHTLLLIVGTATIAQADLLPAPGATDEECGRLGVMHYDPYDLPEGVKPEDVRKCEAHPMSAQNYWGWGKYVPRWIYILYKRCI
;
A
#
# COMPACT_ATOMS: atom_id res chain seq x y z
N MET A 1 31.91 -38.92 -6.80
CA MET A 1 31.93 -37.47 -6.53
C MET A 1 30.84 -36.73 -7.32
N LYS A 2 29.56 -37.11 -7.15
CA LYS A 2 28.41 -36.45 -7.83
C LYS A 2 27.46 -35.73 -6.85
N LEU A 3 27.58 -36.03 -5.56
CA LEU A 3 26.71 -35.49 -4.50
C LEU A 3 26.96 -34.00 -4.23
N THR A 4 28.16 -33.49 -4.53
CA THR A 4 28.58 -32.11 -4.25
C THR A 4 28.09 -31.11 -5.29
N HIS A 5 27.89 -31.52 -6.55
CA HIS A 5 27.38 -30.63 -7.61
C HIS A 5 25.87 -30.37 -7.48
N THR A 6 25.09 -31.36 -7.05
CA THR A 6 23.66 -31.19 -6.85
C THR A 6 23.35 -30.28 -5.66
N LEU A 7 24.20 -30.29 -4.63
CA LEU A 7 24.03 -29.46 -3.42
C LEU A 7 24.32 -27.96 -3.69
N LEU A 8 25.24 -27.66 -4.62
CA LEU A 8 25.58 -26.29 -5.01
C LEU A 8 24.49 -25.59 -5.84
N LEU A 9 23.66 -26.35 -6.57
CA LEU A 9 22.57 -25.79 -7.38
C LEU A 9 21.33 -25.41 -6.57
N ILE A 10 21.17 -25.90 -5.34
CA ILE A 10 19.97 -25.68 -4.53
C ILE A 10 20.07 -24.40 -3.67
N VAL A 11 21.27 -23.86 -3.44
CA VAL A 11 21.49 -22.69 -2.57
C VAL A 11 21.26 -21.35 -3.30
N GLY A 12 20.98 -21.37 -4.60
CA GLY A 12 20.96 -20.18 -5.47
C GLY A 12 19.62 -19.47 -5.65
N THR A 13 18.61 -19.65 -4.80
CA THR A 13 17.27 -19.06 -5.04
C THR A 13 16.96 -17.87 -4.15
N ALA A 14 16.98 -16.69 -4.80
CA ALA A 14 16.17 -15.50 -4.57
C ALA A 14 16.34 -14.75 -3.24
N THR A 15 17.26 -13.78 -3.23
CA THR A 15 17.06 -12.55 -2.43
C THR A 15 15.93 -11.77 -3.08
N ILE A 16 14.71 -11.95 -2.58
CA ILE A 16 13.58 -11.08 -2.93
C ILE A 16 13.83 -9.76 -2.20
N ALA A 17 14.02 -8.66 -2.92
CA ALA A 17 14.05 -7.34 -2.31
C ALA A 17 12.68 -7.09 -1.67
N GLN A 18 12.59 -7.09 -0.35
CA GLN A 18 11.39 -6.65 0.35
C GLN A 18 11.32 -5.12 0.24
N ALA A 19 10.32 -4.62 -0.48
CA ALA A 19 9.96 -3.21 -0.40
C ALA A 19 9.24 -3.00 0.95
N ASP A 20 9.94 -2.41 1.93
CA ASP A 20 9.32 -1.97 3.17
C ASP A 20 8.51 -0.70 2.88
N LEU A 21 7.21 -0.90 2.61
CA LEU A 21 6.28 0.19 2.40
C LEU A 21 6.05 0.93 3.73
N LEU A 22 6.41 2.21 3.76
CA LEU A 22 6.24 3.07 4.93
C LEU A 22 4.93 3.85 4.83
N PRO A 23 4.20 4.05 5.95
CA PRO A 23 3.04 4.92 5.94
C PRO A 23 3.45 6.36 5.62
N ALA A 24 2.61 7.07 4.87
CA ALA A 24 2.82 8.47 4.54
C ALA A 24 2.94 9.32 5.82
N PRO A 25 3.89 10.28 5.88
CA PRO A 25 4.14 11.05 7.08
C PRO A 25 2.91 11.85 7.51
N GLY A 26 2.52 11.70 8.77
CA GLY A 26 1.37 12.39 9.36
C GLY A 26 0.00 11.90 8.88
N ALA A 27 -0.08 10.74 8.23
CA ALA A 27 -1.34 10.06 7.94
C ALA A 27 -1.79 9.24 9.16
N THR A 28 -3.05 9.40 9.56
CA THR A 28 -3.68 8.55 10.59
C THR A 28 -4.94 7.88 10.05
N ASP A 29 -5.31 6.76 10.66
CA ASP A 29 -6.54 6.05 10.31
C ASP A 29 -7.80 6.89 10.58
N GLU A 30 -7.76 7.80 11.55
CA GLU A 30 -8.85 8.74 11.81
C GLU A 30 -8.99 9.78 10.69
N GLU A 31 -7.88 10.31 10.18
CA GLU A 31 -7.88 11.30 9.10
C GLU A 31 -8.31 10.67 7.78
N CYS A 32 -7.77 9.48 7.45
CA CYS A 32 -8.03 8.83 6.18
C CYS A 32 -9.30 7.96 6.19
N GLY A 33 -9.69 7.39 7.33
CA GLY A 33 -10.96 6.71 7.54
C GLY A 33 -11.22 5.55 6.58
N ARG A 34 -11.99 5.80 5.52
CA ARG A 34 -12.33 4.81 4.48
C ARG A 34 -11.38 4.87 3.27
N LEU A 35 -10.67 5.99 3.12
CA LEU A 35 -9.71 6.20 2.05
C LEU A 35 -8.46 5.34 2.23
N GLY A 36 -8.16 4.90 3.46
CA GLY A 36 -6.95 4.16 3.81
C GLY A 36 -5.73 5.07 3.95
N VAL A 37 -4.76 4.66 4.77
CA VAL A 37 -3.45 5.34 4.88
C VAL A 37 -2.59 4.95 3.68
N MET A 38 -2.01 5.93 3.00
CA MET A 38 -1.09 5.69 1.89
C MET A 38 0.20 5.10 2.44
N HIS A 39 0.70 4.05 1.78
CA HIS A 39 2.04 3.54 2.03
C HIS A 39 2.89 3.73 0.78
N TYR A 40 4.11 4.22 0.94
CA TYR A 40 5.04 4.49 -0.16
C TYR A 40 6.37 3.79 0.08
N ASP A 41 7.09 3.50 -1.00
CA ASP A 41 8.45 3.01 -0.94
C ASP A 41 9.42 4.21 -0.92
N PRO A 42 10.25 4.38 0.12
CA PRO A 42 11.20 5.48 0.19
C PRO A 42 12.29 5.43 -0.90
N TYR A 43 12.50 4.27 -1.55
CA TYR A 43 13.49 4.09 -2.61
C TYR A 43 12.91 4.24 -4.02
N ASP A 44 11.58 4.30 -4.16
CA ASP A 44 10.86 4.42 -5.44
C ASP A 44 10.06 5.74 -5.51
N LEU A 45 10.65 6.83 -5.01
CA LEU A 45 10.09 8.16 -5.11
C LEU A 45 10.50 8.83 -6.44
N PRO A 46 9.59 9.56 -7.11
CA PRO A 46 9.94 10.33 -8.30
C PRO A 46 11.01 11.40 -7.98
N GLU A 47 11.83 11.74 -8.97
CA GLU A 47 12.90 12.72 -8.79
C GLU A 47 12.36 14.07 -8.27
N GLY A 48 12.95 14.55 -7.17
CA GLY A 48 12.57 15.82 -6.54
C GLY A 48 11.35 15.75 -5.62
N VAL A 49 10.69 14.60 -5.48
CA VAL A 49 9.58 14.39 -4.53
C VAL A 49 10.15 13.98 -3.18
N LYS A 50 9.78 14.72 -2.12
CA LYS A 50 10.13 14.35 -0.75
C LYS A 50 9.04 13.48 -0.13
N PRO A 51 9.36 12.71 0.93
CA PRO A 51 8.35 11.99 1.71
C PRO A 51 7.17 12.85 2.14
N GLU A 52 7.41 14.12 2.47
CA GLU A 52 6.36 15.06 2.90
C GLU A 52 5.39 15.45 1.79
N ASP A 53 5.81 15.30 0.53
CA ASP A 53 4.99 15.56 -0.65
C ASP A 53 4.10 14.35 -0.99
N VAL A 54 4.33 13.19 -0.36
CA VAL A 54 3.49 12.01 -0.52
C VAL A 54 2.13 12.28 0.12
N ARG A 55 1.07 12.09 -0.67
CA ARG A 55 -0.31 12.18 -0.19
C ARG A 55 -0.53 11.26 1.03
N LYS A 56 -1.21 11.79 2.05
CA LYS A 56 -1.49 11.05 3.29
C LYS A 56 -2.38 9.82 3.09
N CYS A 57 -3.48 9.96 2.35
CA CYS A 57 -4.48 8.91 2.20
C CYS A 57 -4.35 8.18 0.86
N GLU A 58 -4.61 6.87 0.87
CA GLU A 58 -4.45 5.93 -0.25
C GLU A 58 -5.48 6.17 -1.37
N ALA A 59 -6.67 6.68 -1.06
CA ALA A 59 -7.65 7.09 -2.05
C ALA A 59 -7.89 8.61 -2.05
N HIS A 60 -8.25 9.14 -3.22
CA HIS A 60 -8.61 10.56 -3.37
C HIS A 60 -9.92 10.87 -2.61
N PRO A 61 -10.08 12.07 -2.00
CA PRO A 61 -11.32 12.43 -1.31
C PRO A 61 -12.57 12.38 -2.21
N MET A 62 -12.38 12.63 -3.51
CA MET A 62 -13.40 12.44 -4.55
C MET A 62 -13.17 11.13 -5.30
N SER A 63 -12.88 10.04 -4.63
CA SER A 63 -12.80 8.70 -5.25
C SER A 63 -14.13 7.97 -5.13
N ALA A 64 -14.29 6.91 -5.92
CA ALA A 64 -15.39 5.95 -5.73
C ALA A 64 -15.35 5.32 -4.34
N GLN A 65 -14.14 5.08 -3.79
CA GLN A 65 -13.98 4.61 -2.40
C GLN A 65 -14.52 5.62 -1.39
N ASN A 66 -14.65 6.91 -1.74
CA ASN A 66 -15.32 7.91 -0.91
C ASN A 66 -16.74 8.29 -1.37
N TYR A 67 -17.39 7.50 -2.24
CA TYR A 67 -18.65 7.86 -2.88
C TYR A 67 -18.63 9.27 -3.49
N TRP A 68 -17.57 9.64 -4.20
CA TRP A 68 -17.45 10.97 -4.82
C TRP A 68 -17.67 12.12 -3.82
N GLY A 69 -17.12 11.99 -2.61
CA GLY A 69 -17.22 12.99 -1.54
C GLY A 69 -18.40 12.80 -0.58
N TRP A 70 -19.31 11.86 -0.86
CA TRP A 70 -20.47 11.59 0.00
C TRP A 70 -20.17 10.67 1.18
N GLY A 71 -18.92 10.22 1.34
CA GLY A 71 -18.58 9.18 2.28
C GLY A 71 -18.91 9.42 3.74
N LYS A 72 -18.92 10.68 4.18
CA LYS A 72 -19.32 11.05 5.55
C LYS A 72 -20.81 10.79 5.82
N TYR A 73 -21.63 10.71 4.78
CA TYR A 73 -23.07 10.46 4.88
C TYR A 73 -23.44 8.99 4.67
N VAL A 74 -22.50 8.19 4.16
CA VAL A 74 -22.76 6.79 3.84
C VAL A 74 -22.18 5.88 4.92
N PRO A 75 -22.98 5.00 5.52
CA PRO A 75 -22.49 4.08 6.53
C PRO A 75 -21.33 3.21 6.02
N ARG A 76 -20.32 3.01 6.87
CA ARG A 76 -19.10 2.25 6.51
C ARG A 76 -19.39 0.81 6.05
N TRP A 77 -20.48 0.20 6.54
CA TRP A 77 -20.87 -1.17 6.18
C TRP A 77 -21.25 -1.34 4.71
N ILE A 78 -21.71 -0.29 4.03
CA ILE A 78 -22.04 -0.36 2.59
C ILE A 78 -20.77 -0.59 1.75
N TYR A 79 -19.65 0.03 2.13
CA TYR A 79 -18.37 -0.20 1.46
C TYR A 79 -17.80 -1.60 1.75
N ILE A 80 -17.98 -2.10 2.97
CA ILE A 80 -17.54 -3.45 3.35
C ILE A 80 -18.29 -4.52 2.54
N LEU A 81 -19.61 -4.35 2.37
CA LEU A 81 -20.40 -5.26 1.53
C LEU A 81 -19.91 -5.25 0.08
N TYR A 82 -19.62 -4.08 -0.48
CA TYR A 82 -19.11 -3.97 -1.86
C TYR A 82 -17.75 -4.65 -2.05
N LYS A 83 -16.80 -4.45 -1.13
CA LYS A 83 -15.48 -5.12 -1.15
C LYS A 83 -15.55 -6.64 -0.92
N ARG A 84 -16.63 -7.16 -0.32
CA ARG A 84 -16.82 -8.60 -0.08
C ARG A 84 -17.36 -9.34 -1.30
N CYS A 85 -17.89 -8.62 -2.29
CA CYS A 85 -18.48 -9.18 -3.51
C CYS A 85 -17.52 -9.23 -4.71
N ILE A 86 -16.29 -8.73 -4.57
CA ILE A 86 -15.19 -8.84 -5.55
C ILE A 86 -14.11 -9.73 -4.93
#